data_AF-A0A090TQX4-F1
#
_entry.id   AF-A0A090TQX4-F1
#
_cell.length_a   1.000
_cell.length_b   1.000
_cell.length_c   1.000
_cell.angle_alpha   90.00
_cell.angle_beta   90.00
_cell.angle_gamma   90.00
#
_symmetry.space_group_name_H-M   'P 1'
#
loop_
_entity.id
_entity.type
_entity.pdbx_description
1 polymer ?
#
loop_
_entity_poly.entity_id
_entity_poly.type
_entity_poly.pdbx_seq_one_letter_code
_entity_poly.pdbx_strand_id
1 'polypeptide(L)'
;MKLKSLLASAIAASLLVGCGANTTQGAAEGAAVGAVSAGMLGALTDLIVDGEVDTYRLSRNVTAGALAGGTAGAVDGYAKDQQAEAKQASESTPPPPAKPTLEFGPDVENSVTALIACQHDDAYRAALRAEEASQQSYKEAGVAMQALIDYDRDNTDGVDRAVSKYVKLSSSMNDVNQAKVQLEALHKELRQERQIAGSAPNCS
;
A
#
# COMPACT_ATOMS: atom_id res chain seq x y z
N MET A 1 24.37 -34.57 15.41
CA MET A 1 23.72 -33.52 14.59
C MET A 1 22.79 -32.57 15.36
N LYS A 2 22.86 -32.43 16.70
CA LYS A 2 21.92 -31.58 17.48
C LYS A 2 22.50 -30.27 18.04
N LEU A 3 23.81 -30.04 17.95
CA LEU A 3 24.45 -28.85 18.54
C LEU A 3 24.37 -27.60 17.64
N LYS A 4 24.35 -27.78 16.32
CA LYS A 4 24.30 -26.65 15.35
C LYS A 4 22.93 -25.95 15.33
N SER A 5 21.86 -26.66 15.70
CA SER A 5 20.50 -26.10 15.71
C SER A 5 20.20 -25.24 16.94
N LEU A 6 20.93 -25.43 18.05
CA LEU A 6 20.72 -24.67 19.30
C LEU A 6 21.46 -23.32 19.29
N LEU A 7 22.59 -23.22 18.57
CA LEU A 7 23.35 -21.98 18.42
C LEU A 7 22.64 -20.95 17.52
N ALA A 8 21.90 -21.39 16.51
CA ALA A 8 21.16 -20.49 15.63
C ALA A 8 19.97 -19.79 16.34
N SER A 9 19.29 -20.49 17.24
CA SER A 9 18.18 -19.91 18.02
C SER A 9 18.63 -18.93 19.10
N ALA A 10 19.84 -19.10 19.65
CA ALA A 10 20.39 -18.18 20.65
C ALA A 10 20.89 -16.85 20.04
N ILE A 11 21.37 -16.86 18.80
CA ILE A 11 21.85 -15.65 18.09
C ILE A 11 20.67 -14.80 17.58
N ALA A 12 19.57 -15.43 17.18
CA ALA A 12 18.35 -14.68 16.80
C ALA A 12 17.69 -14.00 18.01
N ALA A 13 17.76 -14.62 19.19
CA ALA A 13 17.18 -14.05 20.42
C ALA A 13 17.99 -12.88 20.99
N SER A 14 19.31 -12.84 20.80
CA SER A 14 20.15 -11.73 21.27
C SER A 14 20.10 -10.47 20.40
N LEU A 15 19.56 -10.56 19.17
CA LEU A 15 19.33 -9.39 18.31
C LEU A 15 18.03 -8.64 18.64
N LEU A 16 17.12 -9.24 19.42
CA LEU A 16 15.85 -8.63 19.83
C LEU A 16 15.96 -7.78 21.10
N VAL A 17 17.08 -7.83 21.82
CA VAL A 17 17.25 -7.16 23.14
C VAL A 17 17.77 -5.71 23.00
N GLY A 18 17.79 -5.15 21.78
CA GLY A 18 18.38 -3.83 21.51
C GLY A 18 17.56 -2.87 20.65
N CYS A 19 16.36 -3.25 20.21
CA CYS A 19 15.46 -2.32 19.52
C CYS A 19 14.51 -1.70 20.55
N GLY A 20 14.41 -0.37 20.57
CA GLY A 20 13.44 0.30 21.43
C GLY A 20 12.01 -0.09 21.04
N ALA A 21 11.07 0.12 21.96
CA ALA A 21 9.68 -0.29 21.78
C ALA A 21 9.06 0.34 20.52
N ASN A 22 9.40 1.60 20.21
CA ASN A 22 8.88 2.27 19.02
C ASN A 22 9.50 1.71 17.73
N THR A 23 10.77 1.31 17.74
CA THR A 23 11.43 0.63 16.61
C THR A 23 10.71 -0.66 16.24
N THR A 24 10.44 -1.53 17.22
CA THR A 24 9.77 -2.81 16.95
C THR A 24 8.32 -2.61 16.55
N GLN A 25 7.59 -1.71 17.21
CA GLN A 25 6.22 -1.37 16.84
C GLN A 25 6.16 -0.76 15.44
N GLY A 26 7.04 0.20 15.15
CA GLY A 26 7.15 0.83 13.84
C GLY A 26 7.49 -0.18 12.75
N ALA A 27 8.36 -1.15 13.01
CA ALA A 27 8.65 -2.22 12.05
C ALA A 27 7.42 -3.07 11.72
N ALA A 28 6.60 -3.39 12.72
CA ALA A 28 5.37 -4.16 12.53
C ALA A 28 4.31 -3.36 11.76
N GLU A 29 4.05 -2.12 12.17
CA GLU A 29 3.10 -1.21 11.50
C GLU A 29 3.55 -0.91 10.07
N GLY A 30 4.83 -0.63 9.88
CA GLY A 30 5.42 -0.40 8.57
C GLY A 30 5.31 -1.62 7.66
N ALA A 31 5.55 -2.83 8.18
CA ALA A 31 5.39 -4.05 7.38
C ALA A 31 3.95 -4.27 6.96
N ALA A 32 3.00 -4.01 7.87
CA ALA A 32 1.58 -4.09 7.57
C ALA A 32 1.18 -3.10 6.47
N VAL A 33 1.50 -1.82 6.63
CA VAL A 33 1.18 -0.77 5.63
C VAL A 33 1.87 -1.04 4.30
N GLY A 34 3.15 -1.40 4.32
CA GLY A 34 3.92 -1.68 3.11
C GLY A 34 3.38 -2.87 2.33
N ALA A 35 2.93 -3.93 3.00
CA ALA A 35 2.26 -5.07 2.38
C ALA A 35 1.02 -4.63 1.60
N VAL A 36 0.09 -3.93 2.27
CA VAL A 36 -1.18 -3.53 1.66
C VAL A 36 -0.92 -2.55 0.51
N SER A 37 -0.02 -1.57 0.68
CA SER A 37 0.30 -0.61 -0.37
C SER A 37 0.87 -1.29 -1.63
N ALA A 38 1.83 -2.21 -1.48
CA ALA A 38 2.41 -2.91 -2.62
C ALA A 38 1.41 -3.83 -3.33
N GLY A 39 0.52 -4.48 -2.57
CA GLY A 39 -0.59 -5.25 -3.11
C GLY A 39 -1.52 -4.37 -3.95
N MET A 40 -1.98 -3.26 -3.38
CA MET A 40 -2.87 -2.29 -4.03
C MET A 40 -2.27 -1.70 -5.32
N LEU A 41 -1.01 -1.27 -5.29
CA LEU A 41 -0.32 -0.74 -6.47
C LEU A 41 -0.14 -1.82 -7.55
N GLY A 42 0.08 -3.07 -7.15
CA GLY A 42 0.09 -4.22 -8.06
C GLY A 42 -1.24 -4.38 -8.79
N ALA A 43 -2.34 -4.45 -8.04
CA ALA A 43 -3.67 -4.60 -8.61
C ALA A 43 -4.11 -3.40 -9.45
N LEU A 44 -3.71 -2.17 -9.09
CA LEU A 44 -3.93 -1.00 -9.93
C LEU A 44 -3.18 -1.10 -11.27
N THR A 45 -1.97 -1.66 -11.25
CA THR A 45 -1.21 -1.94 -12.48
C THR A 45 -1.98 -2.91 -13.36
N ASP A 46 -2.48 -4.01 -12.79
CA ASP A 46 -3.22 -5.03 -13.53
C ASP A 46 -4.53 -4.47 -14.10
N LEU A 47 -5.28 -3.71 -13.28
CA LEU A 47 -6.50 -3.05 -13.72
C LEU A 47 -6.24 -2.09 -14.90
N ILE A 48 -5.17 -1.30 -14.84
CA ILE A 48 -4.85 -0.29 -15.85
C ILE A 48 -4.30 -0.91 -17.12
N VAL A 49 -3.41 -1.90 -17.00
CA VAL A 49 -2.75 -2.51 -18.16
C VAL A 49 -3.64 -3.56 -18.81
N ASP A 50 -4.25 -4.43 -18.01
CA ASP A 50 -4.94 -5.63 -18.47
C ASP A 50 -6.48 -5.51 -18.37
N GLY A 51 -7.00 -4.48 -17.69
CA GLY A 51 -8.44 -4.32 -17.48
C GLY A 51 -9.02 -5.33 -16.46
N GLU A 52 -8.16 -6.01 -15.72
CA GLU A 52 -8.56 -7.05 -14.77
C GLU A 52 -7.66 -6.99 -13.53
N VAL A 53 -8.24 -7.17 -12.35
CA VAL A 53 -7.49 -7.21 -11.09
C VAL A 53 -7.01 -8.64 -10.83
N ASP A 54 -5.70 -8.87 -10.90
CA ASP A 54 -5.10 -10.16 -10.56
C ASP A 54 -4.73 -10.23 -9.07
N THR A 55 -5.57 -10.93 -8.30
CA THR A 55 -5.36 -11.14 -6.86
C THR A 55 -4.12 -12.01 -6.56
N TYR A 56 -3.62 -12.78 -7.52
CA TYR A 56 -2.38 -13.55 -7.36
C TYR A 56 -1.15 -12.63 -7.31
N ARG A 57 -1.09 -11.60 -8.17
CA ARG A 57 -0.02 -10.59 -8.12
C ARG A 57 -0.06 -9.75 -6.85
N LEU A 58 -1.26 -9.45 -6.34
CA LEU A 58 -1.46 -8.80 -5.05
C LEU A 58 -0.71 -9.55 -3.93
N SER A 59 -0.97 -10.85 -3.78
CA SER A 59 -0.33 -11.70 -2.77
C SER A 59 1.21 -11.78 -2.88
N ARG A 60 1.75 -11.72 -4.09
CA ARG A 60 3.21 -11.75 -4.32
C ARG A 60 3.89 -10.44 -3.93
N ASN A 61 3.23 -9.31 -4.18
CA ASN A 61 3.75 -7.99 -3.86
C ASN A 61 3.69 -7.68 -2.37
N VAL A 62 2.73 -8.28 -1.65
CA VAL A 62 2.59 -8.16 -0.19
C VAL A 62 3.89 -8.49 0.56
N THR A 63 4.63 -9.53 0.16
CA THR A 63 5.86 -9.90 0.87
C THR A 63 6.98 -8.87 0.67
N ALA A 64 7.15 -8.38 -0.57
CA ALA A 64 8.14 -7.35 -0.86
C ALA A 64 7.78 -6.02 -0.18
N GLY A 65 6.49 -5.67 -0.19
CA GLY A 65 5.94 -4.52 0.52
C GLY A 65 6.12 -4.62 2.03
N ALA A 66 5.88 -5.77 2.62
CA ALA A 66 6.06 -6.00 4.06
C ALA A 66 7.50 -5.80 4.50
N LEU A 67 8.46 -6.29 3.71
CA LEU A 67 9.88 -6.10 4.00
C LEU A 67 10.26 -4.63 3.88
N ALA A 68 9.90 -3.97 2.77
CA ALA A 68 10.23 -2.57 2.55
C ALA A 68 9.59 -1.65 3.60
N GLY A 69 8.29 -1.79 3.82
CA GLY A 69 7.56 -1.04 4.83
C GLY A 69 8.05 -1.32 6.25
N GLY A 70 8.37 -2.58 6.56
CA GLY A 70 8.90 -2.94 7.87
C GLY A 70 10.26 -2.30 8.16
N THR A 71 11.13 -2.21 7.16
CA THR A 71 12.38 -1.46 7.31
C THR A 71 12.14 0.05 7.49
N ALA A 72 11.25 0.65 6.70
CA ALA A 72 10.94 2.07 6.81
C ALA A 72 10.32 2.42 8.18
N GLY A 73 9.38 1.61 8.64
CA GLY A 73 8.74 1.78 9.94
C GLY A 73 9.69 1.52 11.11
N ALA A 74 10.63 0.59 10.98
CA ALA A 74 11.69 0.40 11.98
C ALA A 74 12.56 1.66 12.13
N VAL A 75 12.92 2.30 11.02
CA VAL A 75 13.71 3.55 11.03
C VAL A 75 12.93 4.71 11.65
N ASP A 76 11.65 4.87 11.32
CA ASP A 76 10.80 5.90 11.95
C ASP A 76 10.64 5.65 13.46
N GLY A 77 10.40 4.40 13.85
CA GLY A 77 10.34 3.98 15.24
C GLY A 77 11.64 4.23 15.98
N TYR A 78 12.78 3.97 15.34
CA TYR A 78 14.10 4.24 15.88
C TYR A 78 14.36 5.74 16.08
N ALA A 79 13.89 6.59 15.15
CA ALA A 79 13.97 8.04 15.33
C ALA A 79 13.16 8.51 16.55
N LYS A 80 12.00 7.89 16.82
CA LYS A 80 11.18 8.18 18.01
C LYS A 80 11.86 7.68 19.30
N ASP A 81 12.45 6.50 19.28
CA ASP A 81 13.26 5.99 20.40
C ASP A 81 14.48 6.91 20.68
N GLN A 82 15.15 7.41 19.64
CA GLN A 82 16.27 8.34 19.75
C GLN A 82 15.89 9.78 20.12
N GLN A 83 14.64 10.19 19.89
CA GLN A 83 14.14 11.44 20.46
C GLN A 83 13.94 11.33 21.98
N ALA A 84 13.69 10.13 22.50
CA ALA A 84 13.69 9.86 23.93
C ALA A 84 15.12 9.70 24.52
N GLU A 85 16.11 9.34 23.71
CA GLU A 85 17.53 9.17 24.09
C GLU A 85 18.47 9.88 23.09
N ALA A 86 18.88 11.12 23.40
CA ALA A 86 19.49 12.03 22.42
C ALA A 86 20.76 11.54 21.66
N LYS A 87 20.68 11.65 20.32
CA LYS A 87 21.73 11.75 19.26
C LYS A 87 22.51 10.46 18.88
N GLN A 88 22.29 9.93 17.67
CA GLN A 88 23.21 10.08 16.50
C GLN A 88 22.79 9.33 15.22
N ALA A 89 23.02 10.04 14.10
CA ALA A 89 23.45 9.68 12.74
C ALA A 89 22.57 8.84 11.78
N SER A 90 22.41 9.44 10.59
CA SER A 90 21.69 9.04 9.39
C SER A 90 22.56 8.24 8.40
N GLU A 91 21.88 7.73 7.36
CA GLU A 91 22.34 7.29 6.03
C GLU A 91 22.54 5.79 5.80
N SER A 92 21.61 5.19 5.03
CA SER A 92 21.85 4.44 3.79
C SER A 92 20.54 3.74 3.35
N THR A 93 19.78 4.33 2.43
CA THR A 93 18.67 3.63 1.77
C THR A 93 19.19 3.04 0.45
N PRO A 94 19.31 1.71 0.29
CA PRO A 94 19.49 1.13 -1.04
C PRO A 94 18.17 1.26 -1.79
N PRO A 95 18.15 1.65 -3.08
CA PRO A 95 16.92 1.64 -3.86
C PRO A 95 16.46 0.18 -4.01
N PRO A 96 15.15 -0.11 -3.90
CA PRO A 96 14.64 -1.46 -4.12
C PRO A 96 14.98 -1.93 -5.55
N PRO A 97 15.22 -3.24 -5.78
CA PRO A 97 15.52 -3.75 -7.10
C PRO A 97 14.33 -3.54 -8.05
N ALA A 98 14.57 -2.79 -9.13
CA ALA A 98 13.57 -2.41 -10.12
C ALA A 98 13.17 -3.56 -11.05
N LYS A 99 11.85 -3.79 -11.20
CA LYS A 99 11.18 -4.50 -12.31
C LYS A 99 9.78 -3.90 -12.52
N PRO A 100 9.23 -3.95 -13.74
CA PRO A 100 8.30 -2.95 -14.27
C PRO A 100 6.96 -3.02 -13.54
N THR A 101 6.85 -2.19 -12.53
CA THR A 101 5.58 -1.67 -12.03
C THR A 101 5.39 -0.35 -12.74
N LEU A 102 4.14 -0.01 -13.08
CA LEU A 102 3.84 1.39 -13.36
C LEU A 102 4.22 2.15 -12.08
N GLU A 103 5.30 2.94 -12.11
CA GLU A 103 5.56 3.90 -11.03
C GLU A 103 4.39 4.87 -11.10
N PHE A 104 3.44 4.84 -10.17
CA PHE A 104 2.24 5.69 -10.23
C PHE A 104 2.47 7.12 -9.72
N GLY A 105 3.71 7.45 -9.36
CA GLY A 105 4.09 8.72 -8.79
C GLY A 105 3.59 8.91 -7.35
N PRO A 106 4.08 9.97 -6.68
CA PRO A 106 3.86 10.15 -5.25
C PRO A 106 2.39 10.38 -4.89
N ASP A 107 1.58 10.96 -5.78
CA ASP A 107 0.18 11.24 -5.47
C ASP A 107 -0.69 9.98 -5.40
N VAL A 108 -0.42 8.96 -6.22
CA VAL A 108 -1.12 7.66 -6.11
C VAL A 108 -0.65 6.90 -4.87
N GLU A 109 0.65 6.89 -4.60
CA GLU A 109 1.20 6.27 -3.39
C GLU A 109 0.65 6.92 -2.11
N ASN A 110 0.57 8.24 -2.09
CA ASN A 110 -0.05 8.99 -0.99
C ASN A 110 -1.55 8.69 -0.87
N SER A 111 -2.25 8.56 -2.00
CA SER A 111 -3.67 8.21 -2.02
C SER A 111 -3.91 6.81 -1.41
N VAL A 112 -3.13 5.82 -1.83
CA VAL A 112 -3.18 4.44 -1.30
C VAL A 112 -2.86 4.41 0.19
N THR A 113 -1.77 5.06 0.60
CA THR A 113 -1.34 5.09 2.01
C THR A 113 -2.38 5.76 2.91
N ALA A 114 -2.91 6.91 2.50
CA ALA A 114 -3.96 7.60 3.24
C ALA A 114 -5.25 6.77 3.31
N LEU A 115 -5.63 6.07 2.22
CA LEU A 115 -6.78 5.19 2.22
C LEU A 115 -6.59 4.03 3.21
N ILE A 116 -5.42 3.37 3.21
CA ILE A 116 -5.09 2.29 4.17
C ILE A 116 -5.22 2.80 5.61
N ALA A 117 -4.77 4.03 5.87
CA ALA A 117 -4.88 4.70 7.17
C ALA A 117 -6.28 5.27 7.49
N CYS A 118 -7.29 4.98 6.67
CA CYS A 118 -8.66 5.49 6.81
C CYS A 118 -8.79 7.01 6.77
N GLN A 119 -7.82 7.70 6.14
CA GLN A 119 -7.81 9.14 5.94
C GLN A 119 -8.44 9.48 4.58
N HIS A 120 -9.75 9.28 4.44
CA HIS A 120 -10.39 9.36 3.13
C HIS A 120 -10.24 10.73 2.44
N ASP A 121 -10.24 11.83 3.19
CA ASP A 121 -10.09 13.18 2.60
C ASP A 121 -8.68 13.43 2.06
N ASP A 122 -7.66 12.92 2.74
CA ASP A 122 -6.27 12.97 2.28
C ASP A 122 -6.08 12.08 1.06
N ALA A 123 -6.66 10.88 1.11
CA ALA A 123 -6.66 9.94 0.01
C ALA A 123 -7.31 10.53 -1.25
N TYR A 124 -8.47 11.18 -1.08
CA TYR A 124 -9.24 11.75 -2.20
C TYR A 124 -8.53 12.96 -2.79
N ARG A 125 -7.95 13.84 -1.95
CA ARG A 125 -7.14 14.97 -2.44
C ARG A 125 -5.90 14.50 -3.21
N ALA A 126 -5.25 13.44 -2.74
CA ALA A 126 -4.11 12.86 -3.46
C ALA A 126 -4.54 12.21 -4.78
N ALA A 127 -5.68 11.52 -4.80
CA ALA A 127 -6.26 10.93 -6.01
C ALA A 127 -6.60 11.99 -7.08
N LEU A 128 -7.11 13.16 -6.66
CA LEU A 128 -7.36 14.29 -7.55
C LEU A 128 -6.06 14.86 -8.15
N ARG A 129 -4.98 14.97 -7.37
CA ARG A 129 -3.68 15.43 -7.90
C ARG A 129 -3.08 14.43 -8.88
N ALA A 130 -3.20 13.13 -8.60
CA ALA A 130 -2.80 12.08 -9.53
C ALA A 130 -3.58 12.16 -10.86
N GLU A 131 -4.87 12.51 -10.81
CA GLU A 131 -5.69 12.75 -12.01
C GLU A 131 -5.15 13.88 -12.90
N GLU A 132 -4.57 14.92 -12.30
CA GLU A 132 -4.01 16.07 -13.01
C GLU A 132 -2.61 15.80 -13.61
N ALA A 133 -2.00 14.65 -13.28
CA ALA A 133 -0.65 14.32 -13.73
C ALA A 133 -0.55 14.21 -15.26
N SER A 134 0.63 14.48 -15.83
CA SER A 134 0.83 14.39 -17.29
C SER A 134 0.80 12.95 -17.81
N GLN A 135 1.16 11.97 -16.98
CA GLN A 135 1.21 10.56 -17.34
C GLN A 135 -0.18 9.92 -17.30
N GLN A 136 -0.60 9.33 -18.41
CA GLN A 136 -1.93 8.74 -18.58
C GLN A 136 -2.25 7.69 -17.51
N SER A 137 -1.31 6.80 -17.18
CA SER A 137 -1.45 5.80 -16.14
C SER A 137 -1.71 6.38 -14.75
N TYR A 138 -1.18 7.58 -14.46
CA TYR A 138 -1.36 8.25 -13.17
C TYR A 138 -2.76 8.83 -13.11
N LYS A 139 -3.24 9.36 -14.25
CA LYS A 139 -4.61 9.82 -14.37
C LYS A 139 -5.60 8.69 -14.13
N GLU A 140 -5.37 7.55 -14.80
CA GLU A 140 -6.21 6.36 -14.66
C GLU A 140 -6.19 5.84 -13.22
N ALA A 141 -5.02 5.75 -12.60
CA ALA A 141 -4.89 5.36 -11.20
C ALA A 141 -5.56 6.37 -10.25
N GLY A 142 -5.42 7.67 -10.48
CA GLY A 142 -6.07 8.71 -9.69
C GLY A 142 -7.60 8.60 -9.73
N VAL A 143 -8.19 8.33 -10.89
CA VAL A 143 -9.64 8.13 -11.01
C VAL A 143 -10.08 6.78 -10.42
N ALA A 144 -9.30 5.71 -10.62
CA ALA A 144 -9.56 4.42 -9.98
C ALA A 144 -9.55 4.54 -8.44
N MET A 145 -8.59 5.29 -7.89
CA MET A 145 -8.51 5.58 -6.46
C MET A 145 -9.72 6.38 -5.96
N GLN A 146 -10.23 7.35 -6.72
CA GLN A 146 -11.48 8.05 -6.36
C GLN A 146 -12.64 7.05 -6.19
N ALA A 147 -12.78 6.07 -7.11
CA ALA A 147 -13.81 5.03 -6.99
C ALA A 147 -13.60 4.15 -5.76
N LEU A 148 -12.37 3.71 -5.48
CA LEU A 148 -12.05 2.90 -4.29
C LEU A 148 -12.33 3.64 -2.98
N ILE A 149 -12.02 4.93 -2.92
CA ILE A 149 -12.29 5.76 -1.75
C ILE A 149 -13.81 5.95 -1.57
N ASP A 150 -14.55 6.15 -2.66
CA ASP A 150 -16.01 6.26 -2.61
C ASP A 150 -16.68 4.92 -2.25
N TYR A 151 -16.13 3.78 -2.67
CA TYR A 151 -16.54 2.47 -2.16
C TYR A 151 -16.34 2.36 -0.64
N ASP A 152 -15.19 2.81 -0.13
CA ASP A 152 -14.85 2.75 1.29
C ASP A 152 -15.66 3.72 2.16
N ARG A 153 -16.29 4.72 1.54
CA ARG A 153 -17.21 5.69 2.16
C ARG A 153 -18.69 5.33 2.03
N ASP A 154 -19.02 4.20 1.40
CA ASP A 154 -20.39 3.86 1.00
C ASP A 154 -21.07 4.95 0.12
N ASN A 155 -20.28 5.70 -0.65
CA ASN A 155 -20.75 6.78 -1.53
C ASN A 155 -21.02 6.27 -2.95
N THR A 156 -22.18 5.63 -3.16
CA THR A 156 -22.54 4.99 -4.44
C THR A 156 -22.55 5.96 -5.62
N ASP A 157 -23.01 7.19 -5.41
CA ASP A 157 -23.03 8.21 -6.48
C ASP A 157 -21.61 8.64 -6.86
N GLY A 158 -20.69 8.67 -5.89
CA GLY A 158 -19.27 8.90 -6.11
C GLY A 158 -18.63 7.79 -6.94
N VAL A 159 -18.90 6.53 -6.56
CA VAL A 159 -18.46 5.35 -7.31
C VAL A 159 -18.92 5.44 -8.77
N ASP A 160 -20.21 5.66 -9.03
CA ASP A 160 -20.73 5.66 -10.40
C ASP A 160 -20.12 6.79 -11.26
N ARG A 161 -19.85 7.97 -10.66
CA ARG A 161 -19.13 9.06 -11.33
C ARG A 161 -17.69 8.69 -11.65
N ALA A 162 -16.96 8.17 -10.67
CA ALA A 162 -15.55 7.81 -10.82
C ALA A 162 -15.37 6.67 -11.82
N VAL A 163 -16.20 5.61 -11.75
CA VAL A 163 -16.18 4.49 -12.71
C VAL A 163 -16.50 4.97 -14.13
N SER A 164 -17.53 5.80 -14.30
CA SER A 164 -17.89 6.37 -15.61
C SER A 164 -16.76 7.21 -16.20
N LYS A 165 -16.01 7.91 -15.34
CA LYS A 165 -14.84 8.70 -15.74
C LYS A 165 -13.65 7.80 -16.07
N TYR A 166 -13.41 6.77 -15.27
CA TYR A 166 -12.35 5.79 -15.48
C TYR A 166 -12.48 5.13 -16.85
N VAL A 167 -13.68 4.62 -17.19
CA VAL A 167 -13.95 3.97 -18.48
C VAL A 167 -13.77 4.90 -19.69
N LYS A 168 -14.03 6.20 -19.53
CA LYS A 168 -13.79 7.19 -20.60
C LYS A 168 -12.31 7.51 -20.80
N LEU A 169 -11.52 7.33 -19.75
CA LEU A 169 -10.10 7.63 -19.73
C LEU A 169 -9.26 6.40 -20.09
N SER A 170 -9.70 5.22 -19.65
CA SER A 170 -8.97 3.97 -19.73
C SER A 170 -8.77 3.53 -21.18
N SER A 171 -7.56 3.05 -21.45
CA SER A 171 -7.20 2.44 -22.73
C SER A 171 -7.51 0.93 -22.80
N SER A 172 -7.71 0.28 -21.65
CA SER A 172 -7.92 -1.17 -21.51
C SER A 172 -9.35 -1.54 -21.12
N MET A 173 -10.11 -0.59 -20.56
CA MET A 173 -11.46 -0.81 -20.04
C MET A 173 -12.49 0.12 -20.70
N ASN A 174 -13.47 -0.44 -21.41
CA ASN A 174 -14.53 0.31 -22.08
C ASN A 174 -15.96 0.00 -21.57
N ASP A 175 -16.10 -0.88 -20.58
CA ASP A 175 -17.38 -1.28 -20.00
C ASP A 175 -17.49 -0.83 -18.53
N VAL A 176 -18.54 -0.05 -18.24
CA VAL A 176 -18.82 0.50 -16.90
C VAL A 176 -19.14 -0.60 -15.87
N ASN A 177 -19.87 -1.64 -16.26
CA ASN A 177 -20.19 -2.74 -15.37
C ASN A 177 -18.96 -3.58 -15.07
N GLN A 178 -18.13 -3.86 -16.08
CA GLN A 178 -16.86 -4.57 -15.87
C GLN A 178 -15.94 -3.77 -14.95
N ALA A 179 -15.76 -2.48 -15.20
CA ALA A 179 -14.98 -1.60 -14.34
C ALA A 179 -15.48 -1.58 -12.90
N LYS A 180 -16.81 -1.54 -12.71
CA LYS A 180 -17.44 -1.58 -11.38
C LYS A 180 -17.12 -2.87 -10.64
N VAL A 181 -17.23 -4.03 -11.31
CA VAL A 181 -16.89 -5.35 -10.75
C VAL A 181 -15.42 -5.42 -10.34
N GLN A 182 -14.51 -4.97 -11.21
CA GLN A 182 -13.07 -5.02 -10.93
C GLN A 182 -12.68 -4.11 -9.77
N LEU A 183 -13.20 -2.89 -9.73
CA LEU A 183 -12.95 -1.95 -8.63
C LEU A 183 -13.60 -2.40 -7.31
N GLU A 184 -14.76 -3.06 -7.36
CA GLU A 184 -15.38 -3.66 -6.17
C GLU A 184 -14.55 -4.86 -5.65
N ALA A 185 -14.01 -5.69 -6.56
CA ALA A 185 -13.12 -6.78 -6.19
C ALA A 185 -11.85 -6.23 -5.52
N LEU A 186 -11.25 -5.19 -6.09
CA LEU A 186 -10.10 -4.51 -5.50
C LEU A 186 -10.42 -3.89 -4.12
N HIS A 187 -11.60 -3.30 -3.95
CA HIS A 187 -12.05 -2.81 -2.63
C HIS A 187 -12.19 -3.95 -1.61
N LYS A 188 -12.74 -5.11 -2.01
CA LYS A 188 -12.83 -6.29 -1.14
C LYS A 188 -11.44 -6.76 -0.70
N GLU A 189 -10.48 -6.81 -1.61
CA GLU A 189 -9.10 -7.17 -1.29
C GLU A 189 -8.44 -6.16 -0.34
N LEU A 190 -8.63 -4.86 -0.55
CA LEU A 190 -8.15 -3.83 0.39
C LEU A 190 -8.63 -4.11 1.83
N ARG A 191 -9.92 -4.45 1.99
CA ARG A 191 -10.48 -4.75 3.32
C ARG A 191 -9.91 -6.03 3.92
N GLN A 192 -9.68 -7.04 3.10
CA GLN A 192 -9.04 -8.29 3.53
C GLN A 192 -7.59 -8.05 3.96
N GLU A 193 -6.82 -7.30 3.18
CA GLU A 193 -5.43 -6.97 3.49
C GLU A 193 -5.31 -6.11 4.76
N ARG A 194 -6.24 -5.17 4.99
CA ARG A 194 -6.33 -4.44 6.28
C ARG A 194 -6.55 -5.39 7.46
N GLN A 195 -7.41 -6.41 7.31
CA GLN A 195 -7.62 -7.41 8.36
C GLN A 195 -6.37 -8.26 8.62
N ILE A 196 -5.68 -8.69 7.56
CA ILE A 196 -4.41 -9.44 7.66
C ILE A 196 -3.35 -8.60 8.37
N ALA A 197 -3.31 -7.29 8.08
CA ALA A 197 -2.48 -6.29 8.72
C ALA A 197 -2.87 -5.97 10.18
N GLY A 198 -3.97 -6.52 10.71
CA GLY A 198 -4.43 -6.30 12.08
C GLY A 198 -5.27 -5.03 12.28
N SER A 199 -5.66 -4.37 11.20
CA SER A 199 -6.55 -3.19 11.20
C SER A 199 -8.01 -3.58 10.99
N ALA A 200 -8.92 -2.67 11.28
CA ALA A 200 -10.33 -2.84 10.93
C ALA A 200 -10.49 -2.95 9.39
N PRO A 201 -11.37 -3.84 8.88
CA PRO A 201 -11.62 -3.95 7.44
C PRO A 201 -12.19 -2.67 6.86
N ASN A 202 -13.06 -2.01 7.61
CA ASN A 202 -13.77 -0.80 7.20
C ASN A 202 -13.24 0.39 8.01
N CYS A 203 -13.29 1.56 7.40
CA CYS A 203 -13.00 2.83 8.02
C CYS A 203 -14.30 3.42 8.59
N SER A 204 -14.70 2.94 9.77
CA SER A 204 -15.89 3.39 10.51
C SER A 204 -15.65 4.65 11.32
#